data_AF-A0A6N6MV24-F1
#
_entry.id   AF-A0A6N6MV24-F1
#
_cell.length_a   1.000
_cell.length_b   1.000
_cell.length_c   1.000
_cell.angle_alpha   90.00
_cell.angle_beta   90.00
_cell.angle_gamma   90.00
#
_symmetry.space_group_name_H-M   'P 1'
#
loop_
_entity.id
_entity.type
_entity.pdbx_description
1 polymer ?
#
loop_
_entity_poly.entity_id
_entity_poly.type
_entity_poly.pdbx_seq_one_letter_code
_entity_poly.pdbx_strand_id
1 'polypeptide(L)'
;MDIHQMVALTQQHITDYYRWLLEREPEPEVIATYLSAGVTRTQLVQTILQSGEFAERRRRADASAPVASSSPSPGVRDSQFWRRYVPFWNPRSPVPFVESEFQTFVVPGADGEIIIKSMLSSLELSLLYALARDHWTGEGEIVDLGCLYGLTTRCLAEGAARNDQVPEAAKGRRIYAYDLFLAEDFEWWSLASPTVHAGSWFTDFLRVNHAYLPMLVPCPGDLLRMNWGSRPIEILMVDAAKSWDLNGWVIRKLFPRLIPGKSVVVQQDQVHYLEYWISIAMEYFSDKFEYIDTIYGSSAFYLCKAPITEDEARVDLKALPFREKERLLLAAIARGRPSLREALKGTYVKLLLDCEMYARAREVLEGMSTERLSEDEAYDFSAIARTDKASLLALLETGEPSTRGFAPLA
;
A
#
# COMPACT_ATOMS: atom_id res chain seq x y z
N MET A 1 10.52 -1.32 23.20
CA MET A 1 11.93 -1.67 22.92
C MET A 1 11.89 -2.13 21.49
N ASP A 2 12.16 -1.16 20.64
CA ASP A 2 11.75 -1.06 19.26
C ASP A 2 12.40 -2.15 18.39
N ILE A 3 11.58 -2.94 17.70
CA ILE A 3 12.02 -4.05 16.83
C ILE A 3 12.54 -3.51 15.48
N HIS A 4 12.41 -2.20 15.22
CA HIS A 4 13.05 -1.53 14.10
C HIS A 4 14.46 -0.99 14.43
N GLN A 5 14.94 -1.15 15.67
CA GLN A 5 16.36 -1.31 15.86
C GLN A 5 16.77 -2.72 15.40
N MET A 6 17.50 -2.75 14.28
CA MET A 6 18.32 -3.88 13.78
C MET A 6 17.75 -4.74 12.64
N VAL A 7 17.42 -4.12 11.50
CA VAL A 7 18.15 -4.59 10.30
C VAL A 7 19.43 -3.78 10.25
N ALA A 8 20.54 -4.37 10.69
CA ALA A 8 21.83 -3.72 10.61
C ALA A 8 22.07 -3.33 9.15
N LEU A 9 22.49 -2.07 8.91
CA LEU A 9 22.96 -1.68 7.59
C LEU A 9 24.05 -2.67 7.18
N THR A 10 23.90 -3.25 5.99
CA THR A 10 24.95 -4.06 5.40
C THR A 10 25.83 -3.14 4.56
N GLN A 11 27.05 -3.59 4.24
CA GLN A 11 27.87 -2.91 3.25
C GLN A 11 27.09 -2.68 1.94
N GLN A 12 26.35 -3.69 1.50
CA GLN A 12 25.53 -3.60 0.29
C GLN A 12 24.50 -2.47 0.39
N HIS A 13 23.78 -2.36 1.52
CA HIS A 13 22.84 -1.27 1.74
C HIS A 13 23.52 0.11 1.65
N ILE A 14 24.66 0.31 2.30
CA ILE A 14 25.38 1.60 2.29
C ILE A 14 25.83 1.95 0.88
N THR A 15 26.43 0.98 0.17
CA THR A 15 26.83 1.14 -1.23
C THR A 15 25.65 1.50 -2.12
N ASP A 16 24.50 0.87 -1.90
CA ASP A 16 23.28 1.12 -2.67
C ASP A 16 22.69 2.50 -2.38
N TYR A 17 22.73 3.00 -1.14
CA TYR A 17 22.33 4.38 -0.83
C TYR A 17 23.25 5.43 -1.45
N TYR A 18 24.56 5.22 -1.43
CA TYR A 18 25.51 6.11 -2.10
C TYR A 18 25.33 6.11 -3.62
N ARG A 19 25.15 4.93 -4.23
CA ARG A 19 24.85 4.85 -5.66
C ARG A 19 23.50 5.49 -5.97
N TRP A 20 22.50 5.29 -5.12
CA TRP A 20 21.16 5.84 -5.32
C TRP A 20 21.14 7.35 -5.22
N LEU A 21 21.70 7.92 -4.15
CA LEU A 21 21.61 9.34 -3.83
C LEU A 21 22.75 10.16 -4.44
N LEU A 22 23.93 9.58 -4.66
CA LEU A 22 25.13 10.29 -5.12
C LEU A 22 25.71 9.76 -6.45
N GLU A 23 25.16 8.68 -7.03
CA GLU A 23 25.63 8.06 -8.30
C GLU A 23 27.09 7.58 -8.28
N ARG A 24 27.63 7.30 -7.10
CA ARG A 24 28.94 6.71 -6.93
C ARG A 24 28.95 5.69 -5.81
N GLU A 25 30.03 4.92 -5.74
CA GLU A 25 30.26 4.07 -4.58
C GLU A 25 30.83 4.90 -3.41
N PRO A 26 30.48 4.53 -2.15
CA PRO A 26 31.15 5.07 -0.99
C PRO A 26 32.56 4.50 -0.92
N GLU A 27 33.50 5.30 -0.42
CA GLU A 27 34.83 4.81 -0.10
C GLU A 27 34.75 3.73 0.99
N PRO A 28 35.61 2.68 0.96
CA PRO A 28 35.59 1.61 1.95
C PRO A 28 35.64 2.11 3.41
N GLU A 29 36.36 3.20 3.66
CA GLU A 29 36.47 3.84 4.98
C GLU A 29 35.14 4.46 5.43
N VAL A 30 34.37 5.00 4.51
CA VAL A 30 33.03 5.55 4.77
C VAL A 30 32.06 4.42 5.13
N ILE A 31 32.10 3.30 4.40
CA ILE A 31 31.32 2.11 4.72
C ILE A 31 31.67 1.59 6.12
N ALA A 32 32.97 1.43 6.41
CA ALA A 32 33.44 0.98 7.71
C ALA A 32 33.01 1.93 8.85
N THR A 33 32.98 3.25 8.58
CA THR A 33 32.53 4.27 9.53
C THR A 33 31.04 4.09 9.86
N TYR A 34 30.18 3.95 8.85
CA TYR A 34 28.74 3.75 9.08
C TYR A 34 28.43 2.43 9.80
N LEU A 35 29.11 1.33 9.41
CA LEU A 35 28.92 0.03 10.04
C LEU A 35 29.38 0.02 11.51
N SER A 36 30.54 0.60 11.80
CA SER A 36 31.10 0.65 13.17
C SER A 36 30.31 1.58 14.09
N ALA A 37 29.76 2.67 13.56
CA ALA A 37 28.92 3.59 14.31
C ALA A 37 27.49 3.09 14.53
N GLY A 38 27.12 1.92 13.99
CA GLY A 38 25.78 1.35 14.13
C GLY A 38 24.70 2.27 13.54
N VAL A 39 25.04 3.01 12.49
CA VAL A 39 24.16 4.00 11.88
C VAL A 39 22.90 3.31 11.36
N THR A 40 21.75 3.90 11.63
CA THR A 40 20.47 3.42 11.11
C THR A 40 20.30 3.82 9.64
N ARG A 41 19.44 3.10 8.90
CA ARG A 41 19.05 3.47 7.53
C ARG A 41 18.63 4.94 7.43
N THR A 42 17.80 5.41 8.35
CA THR A 42 17.35 6.82 8.42
C THR A 42 18.51 7.78 8.57
N GLN A 43 19.40 7.54 9.52
CA GLN A 43 20.55 8.42 9.76
C GLN A 43 21.49 8.48 8.55
N LEU A 44 21.71 7.35 7.87
CA LEU A 44 22.49 7.31 6.62
C LEU A 44 21.83 8.16 5.53
N VAL A 45 20.54 7.94 5.28
CA VAL A 45 19.78 8.69 4.26
C VAL A 45 19.78 10.19 4.57
N GLN A 46 19.47 10.58 5.82
CA GLN A 46 19.51 11.99 6.23
C GLN A 46 20.89 12.62 6.04
N THR A 47 21.96 11.90 6.39
CA THR A 47 23.34 12.37 6.20
C THR A 47 23.64 12.64 4.72
N ILE A 48 23.20 11.74 3.83
CA ILE A 48 23.43 11.90 2.40
C ILE A 48 22.55 13.01 1.82
N LEU A 49 21.26 13.09 2.19
CA LEU A 49 20.35 14.13 1.72
C LEU A 49 20.82 15.54 2.13
N GLN A 50 21.48 15.67 3.27
CA GLN A 50 22.07 16.92 3.75
C GLN A 50 23.45 17.22 3.15
N SER A 51 24.02 16.32 2.34
CA SER A 51 25.34 16.49 1.75
C SER A 51 25.31 17.49 0.58
N GLY A 52 26.39 18.25 0.42
CA GLY A 52 26.56 19.15 -0.73
C GLY A 52 26.58 18.40 -2.07
N GLU A 53 27.02 17.15 -2.05
CA GLU A 53 27.09 16.27 -3.22
C GLU A 53 25.69 15.89 -3.73
N PHE A 54 24.76 15.57 -2.82
CA PHE A 54 23.36 15.31 -3.16
C PHE A 54 22.69 16.56 -3.78
N ALA A 55 22.91 17.73 -3.18
CA ALA A 55 22.38 19.00 -3.68
C ALA A 55 22.87 19.33 -5.10
N GLU A 56 24.11 18.99 -5.43
CA GLU A 56 24.68 19.18 -6.77
C GLU A 56 24.11 18.20 -7.79
N ARG A 57 23.84 16.96 -7.38
CA ARG A 57 23.21 15.97 -8.24
C ARG A 57 21.77 16.34 -8.57
N ARG A 58 20.97 16.77 -7.59
CA ARG A 58 19.58 17.19 -7.82
C ARG A 58 19.49 18.22 -8.95
N ARG A 59 20.41 19.20 -8.95
CA ARG A 59 20.54 20.21 -10.02
C ARG A 59 20.88 19.63 -11.40
N ARG A 60 21.63 18.53 -11.48
CA ARG A 60 22.02 17.88 -12.74
C ARG A 60 20.87 17.03 -13.31
N ALA A 61 20.15 16.31 -12.46
CA ALA A 61 19.05 15.44 -12.86
C ALA A 61 17.91 16.22 -13.54
N ASP A 62 17.59 17.41 -13.04
CA ASP A 62 16.59 18.30 -13.65
C ASP A 62 16.98 18.76 -15.07
N ALA A 63 18.27 18.70 -15.43
CA ALA A 63 18.79 19.11 -16.73
C ALA A 63 18.90 17.97 -17.75
N SER A 64 18.78 16.71 -17.32
CA SER A 64 19.01 15.54 -18.17
C SER A 64 17.95 14.44 -17.96
N ALA A 65 16.87 14.47 -18.72
CA ALA A 65 15.99 13.30 -18.85
C ALA A 65 16.32 12.56 -20.15
N PRO A 66 16.82 11.31 -20.09
CA PRO A 66 16.80 10.43 -21.26
C PRO A 66 16.08 9.09 -21.05
N VAL A 67 15.27 8.80 -22.09
CA VAL A 67 14.87 7.55 -22.78
C VAL A 67 15.08 6.20 -22.07
N ALA A 68 13.96 5.46 -21.94
CA ALA A 68 13.81 4.12 -21.38
C ALA A 68 14.52 3.00 -22.18
N SER A 69 14.95 1.94 -21.48
CA SER A 69 15.54 0.74 -22.07
C SER A 69 14.49 -0.26 -22.57
N SER A 70 14.86 -1.07 -23.56
CA SER A 70 13.99 -1.80 -24.50
C SER A 70 13.71 -3.28 -24.18
N SER A 71 13.86 -3.74 -22.93
CA SER A 71 13.47 -5.10 -22.56
C SER A 71 11.98 -5.14 -22.18
N PRO A 72 11.18 -6.11 -22.65
CA PRO A 72 9.79 -6.23 -22.23
C PRO A 72 9.74 -6.47 -20.71
N SER A 73 9.08 -5.55 -20.01
CA SER A 73 8.79 -5.66 -18.59
C SER A 73 8.07 -6.97 -18.30
N PRO A 74 8.44 -7.72 -17.23
CA PRO A 74 7.64 -8.84 -16.77
C PRO A 74 6.21 -8.37 -16.49
N GLY A 75 5.21 -9.10 -16.99
CA GLY A 75 3.80 -8.74 -16.85
C GLY A 75 3.27 -8.97 -15.43
N VAL A 76 2.09 -8.45 -15.11
CA VAL A 76 1.51 -8.47 -13.74
C VAL A 76 1.34 -9.86 -13.11
N ARG A 77 1.36 -10.94 -13.91
CA ARG A 77 1.33 -12.32 -13.39
C ARG A 77 2.66 -12.78 -12.78
N ASP A 78 3.76 -12.10 -13.11
CA ASP A 78 4.98 -12.22 -12.32
C ASP A 78 4.75 -11.47 -11.01
N SER A 79 4.58 -12.21 -9.91
CA SER A 79 4.23 -11.65 -8.60
C SER A 79 5.30 -10.71 -8.02
N GLN A 80 6.47 -10.63 -8.68
CA GLN A 80 7.62 -9.82 -8.29
C GLN A 80 7.95 -8.69 -9.28
N PHE A 81 7.14 -8.46 -10.33
CA PHE A 81 7.42 -7.45 -11.37
C PHE A 81 7.67 -6.03 -10.81
N TRP A 82 7.04 -5.70 -9.68
CA TRP A 82 7.13 -4.41 -9.02
C TRP A 82 8.44 -4.21 -8.23
N ARG A 83 9.18 -5.28 -7.90
CA ARG A 83 10.39 -5.22 -7.06
C ARG A 83 11.47 -4.31 -7.63
N ARG A 84 11.58 -4.23 -8.94
CA ARG A 84 12.52 -3.33 -9.64
C ARG A 84 12.23 -1.85 -9.40
N TYR A 85 11.09 -1.50 -8.83
CA TYR A 85 10.74 -0.13 -8.47
C TYR A 85 10.89 0.15 -6.97
N VAL A 86 11.35 -0.81 -6.17
CA VAL A 86 11.56 -0.61 -4.74
C VAL A 86 12.86 0.15 -4.53
N PRO A 87 12.86 1.36 -3.95
CA PRO A 87 14.06 2.21 -3.87
C PRO A 87 15.26 1.54 -3.21
N PHE A 88 15.03 0.77 -2.14
CA PHE A 88 16.10 0.13 -1.39
C PHE A 88 16.61 -1.18 -2.02
N TRP A 89 15.94 -1.74 -3.03
CA TRP A 89 16.46 -2.85 -3.85
C TRP A 89 16.97 -2.39 -5.22
N ASN A 90 16.40 -1.32 -5.76
CA ASN A 90 16.86 -0.69 -6.98
C ASN A 90 17.12 0.81 -6.75
N PRO A 91 18.39 1.16 -6.52
CA PRO A 91 18.90 2.53 -6.49
C PRO A 91 18.60 3.39 -7.72
N ARG A 92 18.14 2.83 -8.84
CA ARG A 92 17.74 3.61 -10.02
C ARG A 92 16.22 3.66 -10.18
N SER A 93 15.49 3.30 -9.12
CA SER A 93 14.04 3.32 -9.17
C SER A 93 13.51 4.72 -9.48
N PRO A 94 12.66 4.88 -10.50
CA PRO A 94 12.04 6.16 -10.86
C PRO A 94 10.81 6.51 -10.00
N VAL A 95 10.55 5.83 -8.88
CA VAL A 95 9.39 6.13 -8.03
C VAL A 95 9.50 7.53 -7.42
N PRO A 96 8.36 8.20 -7.15
CA PRO A 96 8.36 9.61 -6.79
C PRO A 96 8.61 9.87 -5.29
N PHE A 97 9.22 8.94 -4.56
CA PHE A 97 9.35 9.02 -3.11
C PHE A 97 10.64 8.41 -2.56
N VAL A 98 10.97 8.88 -1.37
CA VAL A 98 12.02 8.36 -0.49
C VAL A 98 11.41 8.13 0.87
N GLU A 99 11.49 6.92 1.39
CA GLU A 99 11.18 6.68 2.80
C GLU A 99 12.34 7.15 3.68
N SER A 100 12.13 8.25 4.39
CA SER A 100 13.13 8.82 5.31
C SER A 100 13.05 8.18 6.70
N GLU A 101 11.84 7.90 7.15
CA GLU A 101 11.52 7.28 8.44
C GLU A 101 10.28 6.39 8.25
N PHE A 102 9.98 5.54 9.25
CA PHE A 102 8.78 4.71 9.19
C PHE A 102 7.54 5.59 8.91
N GLN A 103 6.79 5.23 7.87
CA GLN A 103 5.60 5.95 7.38
C GLN A 103 5.82 7.42 6.98
N THR A 104 7.07 7.88 6.86
CA THR A 104 7.40 9.26 6.50
C THR A 104 8.24 9.28 5.23
N PHE A 105 7.77 10.04 4.26
CA PHE A 105 8.28 10.07 2.91
C PHE A 105 8.66 11.49 2.49
N VAL A 106 9.68 11.58 1.66
CA VAL A 106 10.08 12.79 0.96
C VAL A 106 9.74 12.62 -0.51
N VAL A 107 9.00 13.57 -1.08
CA VAL A 107 8.63 13.59 -2.50
C VAL A 107 9.04 14.91 -3.16
N PRO A 108 9.37 14.92 -4.46
CA PRO A 108 9.60 16.16 -5.20
C PRO A 108 8.31 16.99 -5.34
N GLY A 109 8.39 18.27 -5.00
CA GLY A 109 7.35 19.29 -5.16
C GLY A 109 7.81 20.45 -6.05
N ALA A 110 6.91 21.39 -6.33
CA ALA A 110 7.19 22.53 -7.22
C ALA A 110 8.30 23.45 -6.70
N ASP A 111 8.36 23.67 -5.38
CA ASP A 111 9.29 24.60 -4.73
C ASP A 111 10.38 23.89 -3.91
N GLY A 112 10.58 22.58 -4.12
CA GLY A 112 11.52 21.77 -3.36
C GLY A 112 10.94 20.43 -2.92
N GLU A 113 11.35 19.96 -1.75
CA GLU A 113 10.91 18.67 -1.21
C GLU A 113 9.67 18.82 -0.33
N ILE A 114 8.75 17.86 -0.43
CA ILE A 114 7.56 17.77 0.42
C ILE A 114 7.75 16.55 1.32
N ILE A 115 7.73 16.77 2.63
CA ILE A 115 7.66 15.70 3.62
C ILE A 115 6.19 15.35 3.82
N ILE A 116 5.86 14.07 3.70
CA ILE A 116 4.50 13.57 3.81
C ILE A 116 4.45 12.23 4.54
N LYS A 117 3.34 11.93 5.20
CA LYS A 117 3.13 10.61 5.80
C LYS A 117 2.31 9.71 4.89
N SER A 118 2.55 8.41 4.98
CA SER A 118 1.70 7.37 4.39
C SER A 118 1.71 6.13 5.26
N MET A 119 0.56 5.49 5.41
CA MET A 119 0.45 4.21 6.12
C MET A 119 0.90 3.03 5.25
N LEU A 120 1.03 3.23 3.93
CA LEU A 120 1.56 2.24 3.02
C LEU A 120 3.08 2.21 3.10
N SER A 121 3.62 1.00 2.97
CA SER A 121 5.05 0.75 2.84
C SER A 121 5.58 1.17 1.48
N SER A 122 6.91 1.35 1.40
CA SER A 122 7.62 1.51 0.14
C SER A 122 7.32 0.40 -0.88
N LEU A 123 7.05 -0.84 -0.43
CA LEU A 123 6.74 -1.96 -1.31
C LEU A 123 5.40 -1.77 -2.02
N GLU A 124 4.38 -1.34 -1.28
CA GLU A 124 3.04 -1.11 -1.80
C GLU A 124 3.00 0.09 -2.74
N LEU A 125 3.68 1.18 -2.37
CA LEU A 125 3.79 2.36 -3.24
C LEU A 125 4.52 2.03 -4.55
N SER A 126 5.56 1.18 -4.50
CA SER A 126 6.25 0.68 -5.70
C SER A 126 5.36 -0.21 -6.56
N LEU A 127 4.48 -1.03 -5.97
CA LEU A 127 3.48 -1.81 -6.71
C LEU A 127 2.51 -0.88 -7.46
N LEU A 128 1.98 0.14 -6.81
CA LEU A 128 1.06 1.10 -7.45
C LEU A 128 1.73 1.83 -8.61
N TYR A 129 2.97 2.27 -8.43
CA TYR A 129 3.78 2.85 -9.52
C TYR A 129 3.94 1.86 -10.68
N ALA A 130 4.33 0.61 -10.40
CA ALA A 130 4.58 -0.41 -11.41
C ALA A 130 3.32 -0.72 -12.22
N LEU A 131 2.15 -0.83 -11.56
CA LEU A 131 0.87 -1.07 -12.22
C LEU A 131 0.57 0.06 -13.22
N ALA A 132 0.69 1.32 -12.81
CA ALA A 132 0.42 2.44 -13.70
C ALA A 132 1.47 2.59 -14.82
N ARG A 133 2.73 2.24 -14.55
CA ARG A 133 3.85 2.36 -15.50
C ARG A 133 3.87 1.29 -16.58
N ASP A 134 3.60 0.04 -16.20
CA ASP A 134 3.86 -1.13 -17.06
C ASP A 134 2.61 -1.90 -17.45
N HIS A 135 1.56 -1.82 -16.63
CA HIS A 135 0.36 -2.62 -16.82
C HIS A 135 -0.82 -1.82 -17.38
N TRP A 136 -0.95 -0.54 -17.03
CA TRP A 136 -2.02 0.31 -17.55
C TRP A 136 -1.87 0.54 -19.05
N THR A 137 -2.93 0.22 -19.80
CA THR A 137 -2.99 0.33 -21.26
C THR A 137 -3.86 1.50 -21.72
N GLY A 138 -4.56 2.16 -20.79
CA GLY A 138 -5.47 3.26 -21.09
C GLY A 138 -6.85 2.81 -21.57
N GLU A 139 -7.16 1.51 -21.52
CA GLU A 139 -8.49 0.98 -21.85
C GLU A 139 -9.50 1.21 -20.74
N GLY A 140 -9.05 1.26 -19.49
CA GLY A 140 -9.85 1.64 -18.33
C GLY A 140 -9.26 2.79 -17.53
N GLU A 141 -10.02 3.24 -16.54
CA GLU A 141 -9.58 4.26 -15.59
C GLU A 141 -8.71 3.65 -14.49
N ILE A 142 -7.93 4.50 -13.84
CA ILE A 142 -7.25 4.20 -12.58
C ILE A 142 -8.10 4.80 -11.45
N VAL A 143 -8.40 4.00 -10.43
CA VAL A 143 -9.21 4.42 -9.27
C VAL A 143 -8.43 4.17 -8.00
N ASP A 144 -8.27 5.21 -7.19
CA ASP A 144 -7.61 5.23 -5.89
C ASP A 144 -8.64 5.60 -4.82
N LEU A 145 -9.04 4.63 -3.99
CA LEU A 145 -10.06 4.81 -2.96
C LEU A 145 -9.42 4.89 -1.57
N GLY A 146 -9.47 6.06 -0.93
CA GLY A 146 -8.86 6.32 0.37
C GLY A 146 -7.44 6.90 0.22
N CYS A 147 -7.28 7.91 -0.62
CA CYS A 147 -5.95 8.42 -0.96
C CYS A 147 -5.31 9.32 0.11
N LEU A 148 -6.09 9.82 1.09
CA LEU A 148 -5.62 10.68 2.18
C LEU A 148 -4.77 11.86 1.68
N TYR A 149 -3.48 11.92 2.07
CA TYR A 149 -2.52 12.93 1.62
C TYR A 149 -2.12 12.81 0.13
N GLY A 150 -2.50 11.72 -0.55
CA GLY A 150 -2.34 11.54 -1.99
C GLY A 150 -1.03 10.92 -2.45
N LEU A 151 -0.25 10.25 -1.57
CA LEU A 151 1.00 9.60 -1.98
C LEU A 151 0.75 8.38 -2.89
N THR A 152 -0.33 7.62 -2.65
CA THR A 152 -0.80 6.55 -3.53
C THR A 152 -1.13 7.09 -4.92
N THR A 153 -1.94 8.16 -4.96
CA THR A 153 -2.31 8.86 -6.19
C THR A 153 -1.07 9.39 -6.92
N ARG A 154 -0.10 9.93 -6.19
CA ARG A 154 1.17 10.42 -6.75
C ARG A 154 1.96 9.29 -7.43
N CYS A 155 2.02 8.11 -6.81
CA CYS A 155 2.71 6.95 -7.39
C CYS A 155 2.02 6.46 -8.67
N LEU A 156 0.68 6.38 -8.66
CA LEU A 156 -0.11 6.04 -9.84
C LEU A 156 0.09 7.08 -10.96
N ALA A 157 0.07 8.36 -10.63
CA ALA A 157 0.21 9.44 -11.59
C ALA A 157 1.61 9.51 -12.21
N GLU A 158 2.67 9.39 -11.41
CA GLU A 158 4.05 9.33 -11.92
C GLU A 158 4.27 8.12 -12.81
N GLY A 159 3.75 6.94 -12.41
CA GLY A 159 3.81 5.73 -13.20
C GLY A 159 3.11 5.91 -14.55
N ALA A 160 1.88 6.42 -14.55
CA ALA A 160 1.12 6.69 -15.76
C ALA A 160 1.77 7.76 -16.65
N ALA A 161 2.33 8.83 -16.07
CA ALA A 161 3.04 9.87 -16.80
C ALA A 161 4.23 9.29 -17.57
N ARG A 162 4.98 8.39 -16.92
CA ARG A 162 6.12 7.71 -17.53
C ARG A 162 5.72 6.54 -18.43
N ASN A 163 4.46 6.13 -18.46
CA ASN A 163 4.00 5.01 -19.28
C ASN A 163 4.06 5.36 -20.77
N ASP A 164 4.98 4.70 -21.50
CA ASP A 164 5.21 4.91 -22.93
C ASP A 164 4.20 4.17 -23.83
N GLN A 165 3.42 3.24 -23.27
CA GLN A 165 2.39 2.49 -24.02
C GLN A 165 1.14 3.33 -24.26
N VAL A 166 0.88 4.30 -23.38
CA VAL A 166 -0.29 5.18 -23.48
C VAL A 166 0.14 6.54 -24.05
N PRO A 167 -0.44 7.00 -25.17
CA PRO A 167 -0.14 8.32 -25.72
C PRO A 167 -0.47 9.44 -24.73
N GLU A 168 0.36 10.48 -24.69
CA GLU A 168 0.20 11.59 -23.72
C GLU A 168 -1.19 12.25 -23.78
N ALA A 169 -1.73 12.42 -24.98
CA ALA A 169 -3.07 12.97 -25.19
C ALA A 169 -4.20 12.13 -24.57
N ALA A 170 -3.96 10.85 -24.27
CA ALA A 170 -4.94 9.94 -23.68
C ALA A 170 -4.85 9.85 -22.14
N LYS A 171 -3.87 10.52 -21.51
CA LYS A 171 -3.59 10.45 -20.05
C LYS A 171 -4.35 11.48 -19.21
N GLY A 172 -4.97 12.47 -19.84
CA GLY A 172 -5.71 13.52 -19.14
C GLY A 172 -6.94 12.98 -18.40
N ARG A 173 -7.10 13.36 -17.12
CA ARG A 173 -8.26 13.06 -16.27
C ARG A 173 -8.64 11.57 -16.20
N ARG A 174 -7.65 10.68 -16.09
CA ARG A 174 -7.83 9.20 -16.06
C ARG A 174 -7.68 8.58 -14.66
N ILE A 175 -7.22 9.37 -13.68
CA ILE A 175 -6.93 8.88 -12.32
C ILE A 175 -7.92 9.49 -11.35
N TYR A 176 -8.80 8.67 -10.80
CA TYR A 176 -9.85 9.09 -9.88
C TYR A 176 -9.40 8.85 -8.44
N ALA A 177 -9.23 9.92 -7.68
CA ALA A 177 -8.78 9.87 -6.30
C ALA A 177 -9.93 10.23 -5.36
N TYR A 178 -10.46 9.23 -4.66
CA TYR A 178 -11.58 9.36 -3.74
C TYR A 178 -11.11 9.40 -2.30
N ASP A 179 -11.64 10.34 -1.52
CA ASP A 179 -11.47 10.39 -0.07
C ASP A 179 -12.54 11.32 0.53
N LEU A 180 -12.80 11.20 1.84
CA LEU A 180 -13.54 12.22 2.56
C LEU A 180 -12.75 13.53 2.64
N PHE A 181 -11.41 13.44 2.65
CA PHE A 181 -10.44 14.50 2.90
C PHE A 181 -10.69 15.25 4.21
N LEU A 182 -11.28 14.59 5.20
CA LEU A 182 -11.49 15.13 6.54
C LEU A 182 -10.38 14.66 7.48
N ALA A 183 -9.92 15.57 8.33
CA ALA A 183 -8.84 15.33 9.29
C ALA A 183 -9.30 14.93 10.70
N GLU A 184 -10.62 14.97 10.93
CA GLU A 184 -11.25 14.58 12.18
C GLU A 184 -10.85 13.16 12.58
N ASP A 185 -10.53 12.95 13.87
CA ASP A 185 -10.11 11.70 14.49
C ASP A 185 -8.71 11.18 14.09
N PHE A 186 -7.97 11.91 13.25
CA PHE A 186 -6.61 11.57 12.80
C PHE A 186 -5.54 12.58 13.23
N GLU A 187 -5.85 13.47 14.19
CA GLU A 187 -4.92 14.53 14.63
C GLU A 187 -3.61 13.96 15.19
N TRP A 188 -3.68 12.79 15.83
CA TRP A 188 -2.53 12.08 16.41
C TRP A 188 -1.52 11.61 15.36
N TRP A 189 -1.95 11.38 14.12
CA TRP A 189 -1.10 10.91 13.03
C TRP A 189 -0.64 12.04 12.11
N SER A 190 -1.21 13.24 12.26
CA SER A 190 -0.90 14.39 11.40
C SER A 190 0.59 14.78 11.41
N LEU A 191 1.09 15.24 10.26
CA LEU A 191 2.18 16.21 10.27
C LEU A 191 1.53 17.54 10.62
N ALA A 192 2.08 18.29 11.58
CA ALA A 192 1.57 19.62 11.93
C ALA A 192 1.51 20.51 10.68
N SER A 193 0.37 20.51 10.00
CA SER A 193 0.13 21.22 8.75
C SER A 193 -0.95 22.27 9.03
N PRO A 194 -0.78 23.51 8.54
CA PRO A 194 -1.77 24.57 8.74
C PRO A 194 -3.17 24.20 8.26
N THR A 195 -3.28 23.26 7.33
CA THR A 195 -4.54 22.84 6.70
C THR A 195 -5.32 21.82 7.52
N VAL A 196 -4.63 21.03 8.36
CA VAL A 196 -5.25 20.12 9.34
C VAL A 196 -6.09 20.87 10.33
N HIS A 197 -5.63 22.07 10.73
CA HIS A 197 -6.39 22.96 11.61
C HIS A 197 -7.69 23.47 10.96
N ALA A 198 -7.80 23.41 9.63
CA ALA A 198 -9.03 23.65 8.89
C ALA A 198 -9.88 22.37 8.70
N GLY A 199 -9.48 21.25 9.31
CA GLY A 199 -10.21 19.99 9.30
C GLY A 199 -10.09 19.19 8.00
N SER A 200 -9.17 19.54 7.07
CA SER A 200 -9.09 18.88 5.78
C SER A 200 -7.67 18.66 5.26
N TRP A 201 -7.44 17.48 4.69
CA TRP A 201 -6.21 17.11 3.97
C TRP A 201 -6.21 17.48 2.49
N PHE A 202 -7.33 18.01 1.97
CA PHE A 202 -7.48 18.19 0.51
C PHE A 202 -6.43 19.12 -0.08
N THR A 203 -6.06 20.18 0.64
CA THR A 203 -5.00 21.10 0.21
C THR A 203 -3.64 20.40 0.18
N ASP A 204 -3.35 19.53 1.16
CA ASP A 204 -2.12 18.73 1.17
C ASP A 204 -2.10 17.73 0.02
N PHE A 205 -3.23 17.08 -0.27
CA PHE A 205 -3.40 16.23 -1.45
C PHE A 205 -3.09 16.99 -2.76
N LEU A 206 -3.65 18.19 -2.94
CA LEU A 206 -3.39 19.02 -4.11
C LEU A 206 -1.93 19.44 -4.22
N ARG A 207 -1.29 19.75 -3.09
CA ARG A 207 0.13 20.12 -3.03
C ARG A 207 1.04 18.97 -3.44
N VAL A 208 0.82 17.76 -2.88
CA VAL A 208 1.58 16.55 -3.23
C VAL A 208 1.43 16.20 -4.71
N ASN A 209 0.23 16.40 -5.26
CA ASN A 209 -0.12 16.03 -6.63
C ASN A 209 -0.06 17.17 -7.65
N HIS A 210 0.49 18.33 -7.28
CA HIS A 210 0.41 19.56 -8.10
C HIS A 210 0.84 19.36 -9.56
N ALA A 211 1.96 18.67 -9.79
CA ALA A 211 2.49 18.41 -11.13
C ALA A 211 1.58 17.52 -12.01
N TYR A 212 0.67 16.76 -11.39
CA TYR A 212 -0.16 15.77 -12.06
C TYR A 212 -1.64 16.10 -12.09
N LEU A 213 -2.07 17.24 -11.52
CA LEU A 213 -3.48 17.66 -11.52
C LEU A 213 -4.19 17.53 -12.89
N PRO A 214 -3.56 17.79 -14.06
CA PRO A 214 -4.20 17.55 -15.36
C PRO A 214 -4.62 16.09 -15.65
N MET A 215 -3.96 15.12 -15.02
CA MET A 215 -4.26 13.69 -15.13
C MET A 215 -5.30 13.23 -14.12
N LEU A 216 -5.55 14.02 -13.07
CA LEU A 216 -6.35 13.61 -11.92
C LEU A 216 -7.81 14.08 -12.02
N VAL A 217 -8.67 13.33 -11.35
CA VAL A 217 -10.04 13.71 -11.00
C VAL A 217 -10.21 13.50 -9.49
N PRO A 218 -9.91 14.54 -8.68
CA PRO A 218 -10.13 14.48 -7.24
C PRO A 218 -11.63 14.40 -6.94
N CYS A 219 -12.02 13.48 -6.06
CA CYS A 219 -13.40 13.15 -5.75
C CYS A 219 -13.65 13.23 -4.24
N PRO A 220 -13.74 14.45 -3.66
CA PRO A 220 -13.98 14.62 -2.24
C PRO A 220 -15.41 14.26 -1.83
N GLY A 221 -15.56 13.49 -0.76
CA GLY A 221 -16.83 13.23 -0.09
C GLY A 221 -17.10 11.76 0.29
N ASP A 222 -18.30 11.54 0.82
CA ASP A 222 -18.75 10.23 1.33
C ASP A 222 -19.02 9.25 0.18
N LEU A 223 -18.19 8.20 0.09
CA LEU A 223 -18.30 7.14 -0.91
C LEU A 223 -19.69 6.52 -0.98
N LEU A 224 -20.38 6.34 0.15
CA LEU A 224 -21.72 5.73 0.17
C LEU A 224 -22.77 6.57 -0.56
N ARG A 225 -22.48 7.87 -0.78
CA ARG A 225 -23.33 8.81 -1.52
C ARG A 225 -22.86 9.03 -2.96
N MET A 226 -21.73 8.42 -3.34
CA MET A 226 -21.13 8.58 -4.66
C MET A 226 -21.55 7.48 -5.62
N ASN A 227 -21.37 7.78 -6.91
CA ASN A 227 -21.57 6.84 -7.99
C ASN A 227 -20.40 6.92 -8.97
N TRP A 228 -19.88 5.76 -9.35
CA TRP A 228 -18.80 5.67 -10.35
C TRP A 228 -19.31 5.87 -11.79
N GLY A 229 -20.51 5.35 -12.07
CA GLY A 229 -21.06 5.26 -13.42
C GLY A 229 -20.71 3.93 -14.10
N SER A 230 -20.47 3.98 -15.41
CA SER A 230 -20.30 2.79 -16.27
C SER A 230 -18.91 2.65 -16.90
N ARG A 231 -17.97 3.55 -16.58
CA ARG A 231 -16.64 3.54 -17.21
C ARG A 231 -15.84 2.32 -16.76
N PRO A 232 -15.10 1.67 -17.66
CA PRO A 232 -14.28 0.52 -17.31
C PRO A 232 -13.13 0.95 -16.39
N ILE A 233 -12.74 0.07 -15.46
CA ILE A 233 -11.66 0.30 -14.49
C ILE A 233 -10.56 -0.70 -14.78
N GLU A 234 -9.33 -0.25 -14.98
CA GLU A 234 -8.18 -1.10 -15.27
C GLU A 234 -7.28 -1.29 -14.04
N ILE A 235 -7.17 -0.28 -13.18
CA ILE A 235 -6.48 -0.39 -11.90
C ILE A 235 -7.42 0.13 -10.81
N LEU A 236 -7.66 -0.69 -9.79
CA LEU A 236 -8.50 -0.36 -8.65
C LEU A 236 -7.70 -0.57 -7.36
N MET A 237 -7.25 0.52 -6.74
CA MET A 237 -6.68 0.53 -5.39
C MET A 237 -7.79 0.79 -4.37
N VAL A 238 -7.93 -0.09 -3.39
CA VAL A 238 -8.98 -0.07 -2.36
C VAL A 238 -8.34 0.00 -0.98
N ASP A 239 -8.37 1.18 -0.37
CA ASP A 239 -8.00 1.43 1.04
C ASP A 239 -9.24 1.89 1.85
N ALA A 240 -10.23 2.49 1.19
CA ALA A 240 -11.43 2.99 1.85
C ALA A 240 -12.43 1.92 2.33
N ALA A 241 -12.18 0.61 2.17
CA ALA A 241 -13.10 -0.45 2.55
C ALA A 241 -13.13 -0.75 4.07
N LYS A 242 -13.26 0.29 4.90
CA LYS A 242 -13.18 0.23 6.37
C LYS A 242 -14.48 -0.20 7.08
N SER A 243 -15.47 -0.67 6.32
CA SER A 243 -16.70 -1.26 6.87
C SER A 243 -17.36 -2.21 5.88
N TRP A 244 -18.28 -3.05 6.37
CA TRP A 244 -19.14 -3.88 5.51
C TRP A 244 -19.89 -3.07 4.45
N ASP A 245 -20.35 -1.87 4.79
CA ASP A 245 -21.14 -1.03 3.88
C ASP A 245 -20.25 -0.42 2.79
N LEU A 246 -19.05 0.05 3.16
CA LEU A 246 -18.06 0.56 2.22
C LEU A 246 -17.54 -0.56 1.30
N ASN A 247 -17.21 -1.73 1.85
CA ASN A 247 -16.83 -2.91 1.06
C ASN A 247 -17.96 -3.33 0.10
N GLY A 248 -19.19 -3.39 0.59
CA GLY A 248 -20.37 -3.67 -0.24
C GLY A 248 -20.57 -2.62 -1.33
N TRP A 249 -20.26 -1.35 -1.07
CA TRP A 249 -20.28 -0.30 -2.10
C TRP A 249 -19.22 -0.54 -3.17
N VAL A 250 -17.97 -0.87 -2.80
CA VAL A 250 -16.89 -1.20 -3.74
C VAL A 250 -17.32 -2.33 -4.67
N ILE A 251 -17.83 -3.43 -4.09
CA ILE A 251 -18.31 -4.58 -4.86
C ILE A 251 -19.43 -4.14 -5.80
N ARG A 252 -20.51 -3.52 -5.29
CA ARG A 252 -21.68 -3.16 -6.10
C ARG A 252 -21.38 -2.16 -7.21
N LYS A 253 -20.47 -1.22 -6.99
CA LYS A 253 -20.25 -0.07 -7.89
C LYS A 253 -19.07 -0.23 -8.81
N LEU A 254 -18.03 -0.96 -8.40
CA LEU A 254 -16.75 -1.01 -9.11
C LEU A 254 -16.45 -2.39 -9.69
N PHE A 255 -16.79 -3.48 -9.01
CA PHE A 255 -16.49 -4.82 -9.52
C PHE A 255 -17.13 -5.12 -10.89
N PRO A 256 -18.39 -4.70 -11.16
CA PRO A 256 -18.99 -4.84 -12.50
C PRO A 256 -18.33 -4.03 -13.61
N ARG A 257 -17.37 -3.17 -13.26
CA ARG A 257 -16.67 -2.28 -14.20
C ARG A 257 -15.24 -2.74 -14.46
N LEU A 258 -14.81 -3.83 -13.83
CA LEU A 258 -13.53 -4.45 -14.08
C LEU A 258 -13.56 -5.17 -15.44
N ILE A 259 -12.45 -5.05 -16.15
CA ILE A 259 -12.18 -5.63 -17.46
C ILE A 259 -11.51 -7.01 -17.27
N PRO A 260 -12.17 -8.12 -17.65
CA PRO A 260 -11.58 -9.45 -17.54
C PRO A 260 -10.27 -9.58 -18.33
N GLY A 261 -9.27 -10.21 -17.72
CA GLY A 261 -7.93 -10.40 -18.27
C GLY A 261 -7.02 -9.17 -18.18
N LYS A 262 -7.53 -8.03 -17.70
CA LYS A 262 -6.78 -6.76 -17.64
C LYS A 262 -6.83 -6.13 -16.26
N SER A 263 -7.99 -6.03 -15.62
CA SER A 263 -8.08 -5.20 -14.42
C SER A 263 -7.38 -5.79 -13.23
N VAL A 264 -6.61 -4.96 -12.53
CA VAL A 264 -5.94 -5.32 -11.28
C VAL A 264 -6.63 -4.62 -10.13
N VAL A 265 -7.03 -5.40 -9.12
CA VAL A 265 -7.54 -4.88 -7.85
C VAL A 265 -6.45 -5.05 -6.81
N VAL A 266 -6.07 -3.95 -6.15
CA VAL A 266 -5.21 -3.94 -4.97
C VAL A 266 -6.11 -3.68 -3.77
N GLN A 267 -6.19 -4.63 -2.86
CA GLN A 267 -6.92 -4.54 -1.60
C GLN A 267 -5.92 -4.28 -0.47
N GLN A 268 -5.90 -3.06 0.04
CA GLN A 268 -5.16 -2.70 1.24
C GLN A 268 -5.91 -3.24 2.48
N ASP A 269 -5.20 -3.42 3.60
CA ASP A 269 -5.73 -3.99 4.84
C ASP A 269 -6.28 -5.42 4.71
N GLN A 270 -5.91 -6.15 3.65
CA GLN A 270 -6.34 -7.54 3.45
C GLN A 270 -5.90 -8.46 4.60
N VAL A 271 -4.78 -8.13 5.26
CA VAL A 271 -4.22 -8.88 6.38
C VAL A 271 -4.65 -8.31 7.73
N HIS A 272 -5.13 -7.06 7.78
CA HIS A 272 -5.49 -6.41 9.03
C HIS A 272 -6.77 -7.02 9.60
N TYR A 273 -6.74 -7.33 10.91
CA TYR A 273 -7.78 -8.14 11.52
C TYR A 273 -9.15 -7.44 11.61
N LEU A 274 -9.19 -6.10 11.65
CA LEU A 274 -10.45 -5.35 11.73
C LEU A 274 -11.27 -5.47 10.45
N GLU A 275 -10.63 -5.50 9.29
CA GLU A 275 -11.25 -5.50 7.96
C GLU A 275 -11.36 -6.91 7.37
N TYR A 276 -11.59 -7.93 8.22
CA TYR A 276 -11.69 -9.33 7.79
C TYR A 276 -12.72 -9.59 6.67
N TRP A 277 -13.69 -8.69 6.46
CA TRP A 277 -14.61 -8.73 5.32
C TRP A 277 -13.94 -8.61 3.95
N ILE A 278 -12.74 -8.00 3.86
CA ILE A 278 -11.96 -7.91 2.62
C ILE A 278 -11.54 -9.31 2.17
N SER A 279 -10.98 -10.10 3.09
CA SER A 279 -10.60 -11.49 2.81
C SER A 279 -11.83 -12.34 2.44
N ILE A 280 -12.97 -12.15 3.14
CA ILE A 280 -14.23 -12.83 2.78
C ILE A 280 -14.66 -12.47 1.34
N ALA A 281 -14.61 -11.19 0.97
CA ALA A 281 -15.03 -10.73 -0.35
C ALA A 281 -14.17 -11.32 -1.47
N MET A 282 -12.85 -11.31 -1.31
CA MET A 282 -11.94 -11.82 -2.35
C MET A 282 -12.02 -13.34 -2.49
N GLU A 283 -12.29 -14.08 -1.42
CA GLU A 283 -12.55 -15.53 -1.51
C GLU A 283 -13.91 -15.85 -2.12
N TYR A 284 -14.94 -15.06 -1.81
CA TYR A 284 -16.27 -15.24 -2.38
C TYR A 284 -16.23 -15.11 -3.90
N PHE A 285 -15.44 -14.17 -4.42
CA PHE A 285 -15.21 -13.95 -5.85
C PHE A 285 -13.95 -14.65 -6.40
N SER A 286 -13.44 -15.70 -5.74
CA SER A 286 -12.20 -16.39 -6.15
C SER A 286 -12.27 -17.06 -7.54
N ASP A 287 -13.47 -17.35 -8.04
CA ASP A 287 -13.70 -17.79 -9.41
C ASP A 287 -13.61 -16.65 -10.45
N LYS A 288 -13.74 -15.40 -10.00
CA LYS A 288 -13.65 -14.17 -10.82
C LYS A 288 -12.27 -13.52 -10.79
N PHE A 289 -11.48 -13.82 -9.77
CA PHE A 289 -10.14 -13.26 -9.58
C PHE A 289 -9.03 -14.32 -9.59
N GLU A 290 -7.90 -13.97 -10.17
CA GLU A 290 -6.63 -14.66 -10.00
C GLU A 290 -5.86 -13.94 -8.88
N TYR A 291 -5.63 -14.60 -7.75
CA TYR A 291 -4.76 -14.09 -6.70
C TYR A 291 -3.31 -14.10 -7.21
N ILE A 292 -2.63 -12.96 -7.17
CA ILE A 292 -1.24 -12.86 -7.63
C ILE A 292 -0.27 -12.97 -6.45
N ASP A 293 -0.38 -12.07 -5.46
CA ASP A 293 0.40 -12.14 -4.22
C ASP A 293 -0.22 -11.24 -3.14
N THR A 294 0.30 -11.38 -1.93
CA THR A 294 0.15 -10.41 -0.84
C THR A 294 1.53 -9.91 -0.47
N ILE A 295 1.68 -8.60 -0.42
CA ILE A 295 2.94 -7.93 -0.08
C ILE A 295 2.87 -7.38 1.34
N TYR A 296 4.03 -7.33 2.00
CA TYR A 296 4.16 -6.70 3.30
C TYR A 296 3.62 -5.26 3.27
N GLY A 297 2.96 -4.85 4.36
CA GLY A 297 2.16 -3.62 4.42
C GLY A 297 0.65 -3.85 4.36
N SER A 298 0.22 -5.11 4.19
CA SER A 298 -1.19 -5.56 4.23
C SER A 298 -1.95 -5.46 2.89
N SER A 299 -1.26 -5.22 1.78
CA SER A 299 -1.90 -5.21 0.46
C SER A 299 -1.83 -6.55 -0.27
N ALA A 300 -2.97 -7.02 -0.77
CA ALA A 300 -3.06 -8.12 -1.72
C ALA A 300 -3.52 -7.64 -3.09
N PHE A 301 -3.02 -8.22 -4.17
CA PHE A 301 -3.41 -7.82 -5.52
C PHE A 301 -3.84 -9.00 -6.39
N TYR A 302 -4.86 -8.72 -7.21
CA TYR A 302 -5.65 -9.72 -7.90
C TYR A 302 -5.89 -9.28 -9.33
N LEU A 303 -5.72 -10.19 -10.29
CA LEU A 303 -6.11 -9.97 -11.66
C LEU A 303 -7.56 -10.44 -11.87
N CYS A 304 -8.43 -9.56 -12.35
CA CYS A 304 -9.78 -9.93 -12.78
C CYS A 304 -9.67 -10.88 -13.97
N LYS A 305 -10.19 -12.10 -13.85
CA LYS A 305 -10.14 -13.13 -14.91
C LYS A 305 -11.49 -13.43 -15.55
N ALA A 306 -12.60 -13.05 -14.91
CA ALA A 306 -13.95 -13.22 -15.44
C ALA A 306 -14.84 -12.02 -15.07
N PRO A 307 -15.87 -11.71 -15.88
CA PRO A 307 -16.77 -10.61 -15.59
C PRO A 307 -17.60 -10.89 -14.34
N ILE A 308 -17.92 -9.81 -13.63
CA ILE A 308 -18.83 -9.78 -12.49
C ILE A 308 -20.06 -9.01 -12.94
N THR A 309 -21.21 -9.66 -12.98
CA THR A 309 -22.47 -9.00 -13.34
C THR A 309 -22.94 -8.08 -12.23
N GLU A 310 -23.78 -7.10 -12.56
CA GLU A 310 -24.41 -6.25 -11.54
C GLU A 310 -25.28 -7.07 -10.58
N ASP A 311 -25.79 -8.22 -11.00
CA ASP A 311 -26.59 -9.12 -10.19
C ASP A 311 -25.74 -9.88 -9.17
N GLU A 312 -24.61 -10.45 -9.61
CA GLU A 312 -23.61 -11.07 -8.72
C GLU A 312 -23.06 -10.05 -7.71
N ALA A 313 -22.80 -8.82 -8.15
CA ALA A 313 -22.28 -7.76 -7.28
C ALA A 313 -23.29 -7.24 -6.24
N ARG A 314 -24.59 -7.56 -6.36
CA ARG A 314 -25.63 -7.20 -5.37
C ARG A 314 -25.63 -8.11 -4.13
N VAL A 315 -24.71 -9.07 -4.05
CA VAL A 315 -24.56 -9.93 -2.87
C VAL A 315 -24.39 -9.12 -1.58
N ASP A 316 -25.04 -9.57 -0.51
CA ASP A 316 -24.81 -9.08 0.86
C ASP A 316 -23.92 -10.06 1.62
N LEU A 317 -22.61 -9.80 1.59
CA LEU A 317 -21.63 -10.63 2.29
C LEU A 317 -21.76 -10.54 3.82
N LYS A 318 -22.26 -9.42 4.35
CA LYS A 318 -22.50 -9.25 5.78
C LYS A 318 -23.61 -10.18 6.26
N ALA A 319 -24.60 -10.47 5.42
CA ALA A 319 -25.70 -11.38 5.71
C ALA A 319 -25.33 -12.88 5.56
N LEU A 320 -24.14 -13.23 5.06
CA LEU A 320 -23.75 -14.64 4.94
C LEU A 320 -23.79 -15.37 6.30
N PRO A 321 -24.23 -16.64 6.34
CA PRO A 321 -24.14 -17.45 7.56
C PRO A 321 -22.70 -17.56 8.06
N PHE A 322 -22.52 -17.65 9.38
CA PHE A 322 -21.21 -17.77 10.01
C PHE A 322 -20.33 -18.85 9.36
N ARG A 323 -20.88 -20.05 9.15
CA ARG A 323 -20.16 -21.17 8.53
C ARG A 323 -19.57 -20.83 7.16
N GLU A 324 -20.25 -20.00 6.39
CA GLU A 324 -19.77 -19.61 5.06
C GLU A 324 -18.67 -18.55 5.17
N LYS A 325 -18.84 -17.54 6.05
CA LYS A 325 -17.78 -16.56 6.34
C LYS A 325 -16.51 -17.24 6.86
N GLU A 326 -16.67 -18.22 7.74
CA GLU A 326 -15.59 -19.03 8.29
C GLU A 326 -14.90 -19.85 7.20
N ARG A 327 -15.65 -20.55 6.36
CA ARG A 327 -15.11 -21.31 5.22
C ARG A 327 -14.26 -20.43 4.30
N LEU A 328 -14.74 -19.23 4.00
CA LEU A 328 -14.04 -18.26 3.16
C LEU A 328 -12.74 -17.78 3.83
N LEU A 329 -12.78 -17.31 5.08
CA LEU A 329 -11.54 -16.88 5.78
C LEU A 329 -10.51 -18.00 5.91
N LEU A 330 -10.93 -19.23 6.21
CA LEU A 330 -10.03 -20.37 6.29
C LEU A 330 -9.40 -20.70 4.92
N ALA A 331 -10.11 -20.49 3.82
CA ALA A 331 -9.55 -20.63 2.48
C ALA A 331 -8.47 -19.56 2.20
N ALA A 332 -8.70 -18.31 2.59
CA ALA A 332 -7.71 -17.23 2.49
C ALA A 332 -6.43 -17.56 3.30
N ILE A 333 -6.60 -18.00 4.55
CA ILE A 333 -5.49 -18.43 5.42
C ILE A 333 -4.73 -19.59 4.78
N ALA A 334 -5.42 -20.61 4.27
CA ALA A 334 -4.77 -21.76 3.65
C ALA A 334 -3.95 -21.40 2.40
N ARG A 335 -4.42 -20.43 1.61
CA ARG A 335 -3.72 -19.95 0.41
C ARG A 335 -2.42 -19.21 0.73
N GLY A 336 -2.37 -18.49 1.86
CA GLY A 336 -1.23 -17.66 2.20
C GLY A 336 0.09 -18.42 2.37
N ARG A 337 1.23 -17.72 2.22
CA ARG A 337 2.57 -18.22 2.59
C ARG A 337 2.67 -18.37 4.11
N PRO A 338 3.60 -19.19 4.66
CA PRO A 338 3.67 -19.46 6.10
C PRO A 338 3.53 -18.23 7.01
N SER A 339 4.33 -17.18 6.78
CA SER A 339 4.27 -15.93 7.58
C SER A 339 2.91 -15.22 7.45
N LEU A 340 2.37 -15.14 6.23
CA LEU A 340 1.06 -14.55 5.95
C LEU A 340 -0.10 -15.34 6.59
N ARG A 341 -0.02 -16.68 6.63
CA ARG A 341 -1.06 -17.52 7.27
C ARG A 341 -1.23 -17.13 8.72
N GLU A 342 -0.11 -16.92 9.41
CA GLU A 342 -0.13 -16.56 10.83
C GLU A 342 -0.78 -15.19 11.03
N ALA A 343 -0.44 -14.18 10.23
CA ALA A 343 -1.09 -12.87 10.31
C ALA A 343 -2.60 -12.95 9.98
N LEU A 344 -2.99 -13.68 8.93
CA LEU A 344 -4.40 -13.84 8.55
C LEU A 344 -5.23 -14.58 9.60
N LYS A 345 -4.65 -15.36 10.52
CA LYS A 345 -5.39 -15.91 11.66
C LYS A 345 -6.04 -14.80 12.50
N GLY A 346 -5.44 -13.61 12.57
CA GLY A 346 -6.04 -12.44 13.24
C GLY A 346 -7.43 -12.10 12.70
N THR A 347 -7.60 -12.12 11.37
CA THR A 347 -8.90 -11.87 10.71
C THR A 347 -9.97 -12.89 11.14
N TYR A 348 -9.58 -14.17 11.25
CA TYR A 348 -10.49 -15.23 11.69
C TYR A 348 -10.83 -15.12 13.17
N VAL A 349 -9.85 -14.80 14.02
CA VAL A 349 -10.09 -14.49 15.43
C VAL A 349 -11.09 -13.34 15.55
N LYS A 350 -10.94 -12.25 14.78
CA LYS A 350 -11.89 -11.13 14.84
C LYS A 350 -13.31 -11.54 14.44
N LEU A 351 -13.48 -12.36 13.40
CA LEU A 351 -14.80 -12.92 13.05
C LEU A 351 -15.39 -13.73 14.22
N LEU A 352 -14.59 -14.58 14.88
CA LEU A 352 -15.03 -15.37 16.03
C LEU A 352 -15.48 -14.48 17.19
N LEU A 353 -14.75 -13.39 17.47
CA LEU A 353 -15.11 -12.42 18.51
C LEU A 353 -16.43 -11.71 18.20
N ASP A 354 -16.63 -11.27 16.95
CA ASP A 354 -17.87 -10.63 16.51
C ASP A 354 -19.09 -11.58 16.56
N CYS A 355 -18.84 -12.88 16.60
CA CYS A 355 -19.85 -13.93 16.76
C CYS A 355 -19.88 -14.52 18.18
N GLU A 356 -19.24 -13.85 19.16
CA GLU A 356 -19.19 -14.26 20.57
C GLU A 356 -18.61 -15.66 20.82
N MET A 357 -17.77 -16.17 19.90
CA MET A 357 -17.13 -17.49 19.98
C MET A 357 -15.77 -17.44 20.70
N TYR A 358 -15.74 -16.88 21.91
CA TYR A 358 -14.51 -16.52 22.63
C TYR A 358 -13.55 -17.69 22.89
N ALA A 359 -14.05 -18.88 23.21
CA ALA A 359 -13.20 -20.05 23.47
C ALA A 359 -12.40 -20.47 22.24
N ARG A 360 -13.04 -20.47 21.06
CA ARG A 360 -12.39 -20.78 19.78
C ARG A 360 -11.42 -19.67 19.38
N ALA A 361 -11.78 -18.41 19.62
CA ALA A 361 -10.90 -17.27 19.36
C ALA A 361 -9.58 -17.39 20.15
N ARG A 362 -9.67 -17.78 21.43
CA ARG A 362 -8.51 -18.03 22.28
C ARG A 362 -7.63 -19.17 21.77
N GLU A 363 -8.23 -20.30 21.39
CA GLU A 363 -7.50 -21.45 20.83
C GLU A 363 -6.69 -21.07 19.59
N VAL A 364 -7.30 -20.31 18.66
CA VAL A 364 -6.63 -19.86 17.44
C VAL A 364 -5.47 -18.90 17.75
N LEU A 365 -5.66 -17.97 18.69
CA LEU A 365 -4.59 -17.05 19.12
C LEU A 365 -3.43 -17.79 19.79
N GLU A 366 -3.71 -18.76 20.66
CA GLU A 366 -2.68 -19.58 21.30
C GLU A 366 -1.83 -20.32 20.27
N GLY A 367 -2.46 -20.84 19.20
CA GLY A 367 -1.79 -21.50 18.08
C GLY A 367 -1.21 -20.58 17.00
N MET A 368 -1.26 -19.26 17.17
CA MET A 368 -0.68 -18.29 16.23
C MET A 368 0.80 -18.04 16.54
N SER A 369 1.68 -18.28 15.57
CA SER A 369 3.12 -17.99 15.67
C SER A 369 3.41 -16.52 15.38
N THR A 370 4.37 -15.96 16.12
CA THR A 370 4.88 -14.58 15.94
C THR A 370 6.38 -14.56 15.62
N GLU A 371 6.92 -15.74 15.32
CA GLU A 371 8.29 -15.93 14.87
C GLU A 371 8.44 -15.49 13.41
N ARG A 372 9.67 -15.15 13.02
CA ARG A 372 9.99 -14.87 11.62
C ARG A 372 9.90 -16.16 10.81
N LEU A 373 9.07 -16.16 9.77
CA LEU A 373 8.81 -17.34 8.92
C LEU A 373 9.19 -17.12 7.45
N SER A 374 9.74 -15.95 7.12
CA SER A 374 10.29 -15.62 5.80
C SER A 374 11.60 -14.85 5.94
N GLU A 375 12.61 -15.24 5.15
CA GLU A 375 13.84 -14.46 5.00
C GLU A 375 13.62 -13.21 4.13
N ASP A 376 12.65 -13.28 3.22
CA ASP A 376 12.29 -12.17 2.35
C ASP A 376 11.34 -11.21 3.08
N GLU A 377 11.82 -9.98 3.29
CA GLU A 377 11.09 -8.91 4.00
C GLU A 377 9.77 -8.53 3.34
N ALA A 378 9.64 -8.73 2.02
CA ALA A 378 8.38 -8.49 1.31
C ALA A 378 7.25 -9.44 1.73
N TYR A 379 7.62 -10.55 2.36
CA TYR A 379 6.73 -11.67 2.66
C TYR A 379 6.81 -12.10 4.13
N ASP A 380 7.47 -11.33 4.99
CA ASP A 380 7.49 -11.59 6.43
C ASP A 380 6.45 -10.74 7.17
N PHE A 381 5.36 -11.37 7.58
CA PHE A 381 4.25 -10.75 8.30
C PHE A 381 4.36 -11.00 9.81
N SER A 382 5.50 -11.47 10.33
CA SER A 382 5.67 -11.84 11.73
C SER A 382 5.43 -10.66 12.70
N ALA A 383 5.82 -9.45 12.29
CA ALA A 383 5.57 -8.23 13.05
C ALA A 383 4.07 -7.89 13.13
N ILE A 384 3.35 -8.02 12.01
CA ILE A 384 1.89 -7.84 11.96
C ILE A 384 1.21 -8.89 12.84
N ALA A 385 1.59 -10.17 12.69
CA ALA A 385 1.07 -11.25 13.52
C ALA A 385 1.27 -10.98 15.02
N ARG A 386 2.44 -10.46 15.42
CA ARG A 386 2.73 -10.11 16.82
C ARG A 386 1.82 -9.00 17.33
N THR A 387 1.68 -7.91 16.58
CA THR A 387 0.84 -6.76 16.95
C THR A 387 -0.64 -7.14 17.02
N ASP A 388 -1.12 -7.90 16.04
CA ASP A 388 -2.50 -8.35 15.98
C ASP A 388 -2.82 -9.30 17.13
N LYS A 389 -1.92 -10.27 17.41
CA LYS A 389 -2.08 -11.19 18.54
C LYS A 389 -2.18 -10.42 19.87
N ALA A 390 -1.32 -9.42 20.08
CA ALA A 390 -1.37 -8.60 21.29
C ALA A 390 -2.69 -7.81 21.41
N SER A 391 -3.13 -7.18 20.32
CA SER A 391 -4.37 -6.40 20.29
C SER A 391 -5.61 -7.26 20.53
N LEU A 392 -5.66 -8.44 19.90
CA LEU A 392 -6.79 -9.38 20.02
C LEU A 392 -6.84 -10.06 21.40
N LEU A 393 -5.69 -10.33 22.02
CA LEU A 393 -5.63 -10.80 23.41
C LEU A 393 -6.18 -9.73 24.37
N ALA A 394 -5.78 -8.47 24.20
CA ALA A 394 -6.31 -7.38 25.00
C ALA A 394 -7.84 -7.26 24.86
N LEU A 395 -8.36 -7.29 23.63
CA LEU A 395 -9.80 -7.26 23.36
C LEU A 395 -10.55 -8.43 24.02
N LEU A 396 -9.96 -9.63 24.04
CA LEU A 396 -10.53 -10.81 24.71
C LEU A 396 -10.59 -10.68 26.23
N GLU A 397 -9.65 -9.97 26.84
CA GLU A 397 -9.53 -9.83 28.29
C GLU A 397 -10.39 -8.69 28.85
N THR A 398 -10.47 -7.57 28.12
CA THR A 398 -11.14 -6.36 28.60
C THR A 398 -12.55 -6.18 28.04
N GLY A 399 -12.90 -6.84 26.93
CA GLY A 399 -14.14 -6.59 26.19
C GLY A 399 -14.18 -5.22 25.48
N GLU A 400 -13.13 -4.40 25.64
CA GLU A 400 -12.95 -3.14 24.93
C GLU A 400 -11.89 -3.36 23.84
N PRO A 401 -12.11 -2.87 22.61
CA PRO A 401 -11.02 -2.76 21.67
C PRO A 401 -9.91 -1.97 22.35
N SER A 402 -8.68 -2.48 22.30
CA SER A 402 -7.52 -1.65 22.62
C SER A 402 -7.69 -0.35 21.83
N THR A 403 -7.91 0.77 22.50
CA THR A 403 -7.99 2.10 21.88
C THR A 403 -6.67 2.49 21.20
N ARG A 404 -5.65 1.63 21.27
CA ARG A 404 -4.41 1.65 20.50
C ARG A 404 -4.51 0.78 19.23
N GLY A 405 -5.62 0.85 18.50
CA GLY A 405 -5.76 0.21 17.18
C GLY A 405 -4.70 0.66 16.17
N PHE A 406 -4.05 1.80 16.43
CA PHE A 406 -2.75 2.17 15.86
C PHE A 406 -1.90 2.85 16.94
N ALA A 407 -1.22 2.09 17.77
CA ALA A 407 0.10 2.53 18.23
C ALA A 407 1.12 1.72 17.43
N PRO A 408 1.84 2.31 16.45
CA PRO A 408 2.99 1.62 15.91
C PRO A 408 3.92 1.27 17.06
N LEU A 409 4.54 0.08 16.95
CA LEU A 409 5.58 -0.40 17.85
C LEU A 409 6.50 0.76 18.27
N ALA A 410 6.58 1.01 19.57
CA ALA A 410 7.45 2.01 20.18
C ALA A 410 8.84 1.47 20.54
#